data_AF-A0A7J7ZS78-F1
#
_entry.id   AF-A0A7J7ZS78-F1
#
_cell.length_a   1.000
_cell.length_b   1.000
_cell.length_c   1.000
_cell.angle_alpha   90.00
_cell.angle_beta   90.00
_cell.angle_gamma   90.00
#
_symmetry.space_group_name_H-M   'P 1'
#
loop_
_entity.id
_entity.type
_entity.pdbx_description
1 polymer ?
#
loop_
_entity_poly.entity_id
_entity_poly.type
_entity_poly.pdbx_seq_one_letter_code
_entity_poly.pdbx_strand_id
1 'polypeptide(L)'
;MYAGAALENSWSLADVGISFCSTLKCFVKEEDKPTLYVFNAVTQEKMLIMESISLLGKKVSELRTLLSLRCGFPVSVFCLRTPRGLEMFDCNTLKDYQTDIGTVLYA
;
A
#
# COMPACT_ATOMS: atom_id res chain seq x y z
N MET A 1 -18.74 0.93 14.27
CA MET A 1 -19.01 -0.20 15.19
C MET A 1 -20.50 -0.24 15.49
N TYR A 2 -21.11 -1.43 15.45
CA TYR A 2 -22.52 -1.68 15.77
C TYR A 2 -22.62 -2.95 16.60
N ALA A 3 -23.47 -2.97 17.64
CA ALA A 3 -23.61 -4.11 18.56
C ALA A 3 -22.29 -4.69 19.11
N GLY A 4 -21.27 -3.84 19.28
CA GLY A 4 -19.96 -4.28 19.77
C GLY A 4 -19.03 -4.89 18.70
N ALA A 5 -19.39 -4.86 17.42
CA ALA A 5 -18.57 -5.35 16.30
C ALA A 5 -18.11 -4.23 15.36
N ALA A 6 -16.89 -4.35 14.84
CA ALA A 6 -16.43 -3.53 13.71
C ALA A 6 -17.21 -3.93 12.44
N LEU A 7 -17.49 -2.95 11.57
CA LEU A 7 -18.19 -3.20 10.31
C LEU A 7 -17.17 -3.21 9.18
N GLU A 8 -17.27 -4.19 8.29
CA GLU A 8 -16.47 -4.27 7.07
C GLU A 8 -17.09 -3.44 5.93
N ASN A 9 -16.24 -2.90 5.06
CA ASN A 9 -16.67 -2.05 3.94
C ASN A 9 -17.49 -2.80 2.89
N SER A 10 -17.32 -4.12 2.79
CA SER A 10 -18.02 -4.97 1.81
C SER A 10 -19.40 -5.44 2.28
N TRP A 11 -19.80 -5.16 3.52
CA TRP A 11 -21.05 -5.66 4.08
C TRP A 11 -22.24 -4.77 3.72
N SER A 12 -23.37 -5.41 3.40
CA SER A 12 -24.67 -4.73 3.33
C SER A 12 -25.18 -4.49 4.75
N LEU A 13 -25.69 -3.28 5.02
CA LEU A 13 -26.22 -2.90 6.34
C LEU A 13 -27.42 -3.77 6.75
N ALA A 14 -28.25 -4.20 5.80
CA ALA A 14 -29.40 -5.04 6.05
C ALA A 14 -29.00 -6.43 6.57
N ASP A 15 -27.91 -7.00 6.04
CA ASP A 15 -27.42 -8.34 6.38
C ASP A 15 -26.89 -8.41 7.82
N VAL A 16 -26.46 -7.26 8.37
CA VAL A 16 -25.98 -7.13 9.76
C VAL A 16 -27.03 -6.54 10.70
N GLY A 17 -28.30 -6.48 10.27
CA GLY A 17 -29.43 -6.07 11.11
C GLY A 17 -29.41 -4.58 11.48
N ILE A 18 -28.73 -3.75 10.69
CA ILE A 18 -28.78 -2.29 10.82
C ILE A 18 -30.02 -1.81 10.08
N SER A 19 -30.96 -1.24 10.81
CA SER A 19 -32.23 -0.72 10.28
C SER A 19 -32.40 0.77 10.62
N PHE A 20 -33.53 1.34 10.22
CA PHE A 20 -33.86 2.73 10.54
C PHE A 20 -33.75 3.00 12.05
N CYS A 21 -33.23 4.18 12.41
CA CYS A 21 -32.98 4.61 13.79
C CYS A 21 -31.89 3.82 14.56
N SER A 22 -31.11 2.98 13.89
CA SER A 22 -29.92 2.37 14.49
C SER A 22 -28.85 3.42 14.81
N THR A 23 -28.14 3.24 15.93
CA THR A 23 -27.02 4.11 16.32
C THR A 23 -25.69 3.43 16.03
N LEU A 24 -24.80 4.13 15.32
CA LEU A 24 -23.45 3.67 15.02
C LEU A 24 -22.43 4.41 15.88
N LYS A 25 -21.48 3.66 16.44
CA LYS A 25 -20.31 4.25 17.11
C LYS A 25 -19.17 4.36 16.11
N CYS A 26 -18.78 5.59 15.81
CA CYS A 26 -17.68 5.89 14.90
C CYS A 26 -16.42 6.22 15.70
N PHE A 27 -15.28 5.74 15.20
CA PHE A 27 -13.96 6.09 15.70
C PHE A 27 -13.15 6.63 14.53
N VAL A 28 -12.45 7.73 14.74
CA VAL A 28 -11.43 8.20 13.80
C VAL A 28 -10.11 7.63 14.28
N LYS A 29 -9.44 6.87 13.43
CA LYS A 29 -8.08 6.39 13.67
C LYS A 29 -7.14 7.24 12.83
N GLU A 30 -6.12 7.78 13.47
CA GLU A 30 -5.00 8.37 12.75
C GLU A 30 -4.20 7.21 12.15
N GLU A 31 -4.23 7.09 10.83
CA GLU A 31 -3.51 6.06 10.10
C GLU A 31 -2.29 6.73 9.47
N ASP A 32 -1.09 6.29 9.87
CA ASP A 32 0.13 6.77 9.24
C ASP A 32 0.07 6.43 7.75
N LYS A 33 0.11 7.47 6.93
CA LYS A 33 0.07 7.31 5.49
C LYS A 33 1.33 6.53 5.08
N PRO A 34 1.19 5.37 4.42
CA PRO A 34 2.34 4.61 3.95
C PRO A 34 3.25 5.49 3.11
N THR A 35 4.55 5.37 3.31
CA THR A 35 5.53 6.09 2.51
C THR A 35 5.38 5.73 1.05
N LEU A 36 5.15 4.45 0.73
CA LEU A 36 4.78 3.99 -0.61
C LEU A 36 3.80 2.82 -0.56
N TYR A 37 3.13 2.62 -1.68
CA TYR A 37 2.41 1.39 -1.98
C TYR A 37 3.07 0.69 -3.15
N VAL A 38 3.13 -0.64 -3.11
CA VAL A 38 3.59 -1.45 -4.24
C VAL A 38 2.50 -2.44 -4.62
N PHE A 39 1.97 -2.30 -5.82
CA PHE A 39 1.01 -3.23 -6.40
C PHE A 39 1.76 -4.35 -7.11
N ASN A 40 1.53 -5.60 -6.70
CA ASN A 40 2.09 -6.78 -7.35
C ASN A 40 1.11 -7.27 -8.41
N ALA A 41 1.50 -7.22 -9.68
CA ALA A 41 0.63 -7.62 -10.78
C ALA A 41 0.35 -9.13 -10.81
N VAL A 42 1.22 -9.96 -10.23
CA VAL A 42 1.07 -11.42 -10.19
C VAL A 42 0.08 -11.84 -9.12
N THR A 43 0.19 -11.31 -7.90
CA THR A 43 -0.69 -11.66 -6.79
C THR A 43 -1.96 -10.80 -6.74
N GLN A 44 -2.01 -9.70 -7.48
CA GLN A 44 -3.07 -8.68 -7.44
C GLN A 44 -3.20 -8.01 -6.05
N GLU A 45 -2.15 -8.06 -5.24
CA GLU A 45 -2.13 -7.48 -3.90
C GLU A 45 -1.38 -6.15 -3.85
N LYS A 46 -1.82 -5.28 -2.93
CA LYS A 46 -1.19 -3.99 -2.66
C LYS A 46 -0.41 -4.04 -1.35
N MET A 47 0.91 -3.99 -1.43
CA MET A 47 1.79 -3.99 -0.26
C MET A 47 2.06 -2.58 0.26
N LEU A 48 1.96 -2.39 1.57
CA LEU A 48 2.25 -1.13 2.25
C LEU A 48 3.71 -1.05 2.67
N ILE A 49 4.39 0.03 2.28
CA ILE A 49 5.76 0.33 2.70
C ILE A 49 5.71 1.42 3.76
N MET A 50 5.87 1.02 5.01
CA MET A 50 5.84 1.89 6.21
C MET A 50 7.23 2.41 6.61
N GLU A 51 8.21 2.33 5.71
CA GLU A 51 9.56 2.84 5.96
C GLU A 51 9.56 4.36 6.18
N SER A 52 10.60 4.90 6.81
CA SER A 52 10.71 6.35 7.00
C SER A 52 10.72 7.13 5.67
N ILE A 53 10.37 8.42 5.71
CA ILE A 53 10.40 9.35 4.55
C ILE A 53 11.77 9.36 3.85
N SER A 54 12.85 9.03 4.57
CA SER A 54 14.19 8.90 4.01
C SER A 54 14.29 7.85 2.89
N LEU A 55 13.34 6.90 2.81
CA LEU A 55 13.22 5.91 1.74
C LEU A 55 13.22 6.57 0.36
N LEU A 56 12.59 7.74 0.21
CA LEU A 56 12.53 8.42 -1.10
C LEU A 56 13.93 8.79 -1.63
N GLY A 57 14.90 9.01 -0.74
CA GLY A 57 16.30 9.25 -1.11
C GLY A 57 17.11 7.99 -1.37
N LYS A 58 16.58 6.80 -1.10
CA LYS A 58 17.26 5.52 -1.32
C LYS A 58 17.16 5.05 -2.76
N LYS A 59 18.03 4.11 -3.13
CA LYS A 59 18.06 3.51 -4.46
C LYS A 59 16.88 2.56 -4.68
N VAL A 60 16.46 2.43 -5.94
CA VAL A 60 15.43 1.45 -6.37
C VAL A 60 15.84 0.02 -6.00
N SER A 61 17.14 -0.31 -6.09
CA SER A 61 17.66 -1.62 -5.67
C SER A 61 17.34 -1.96 -4.21
N GLU A 62 17.47 -0.99 -3.28
CA GLU A 62 17.11 -1.20 -1.88
C GLU A 62 15.63 -1.50 -1.70
N LEU A 63 14.75 -0.82 -2.46
CA LEU A 63 13.31 -1.11 -2.45
C LEU A 63 13.01 -2.50 -3.00
N ARG A 64 13.66 -2.93 -4.09
CA ARG A 64 13.49 -4.30 -4.64
C ARG A 64 13.99 -5.36 -3.66
N THR A 65 15.08 -5.10 -2.95
CA THR A 65 15.56 -5.99 -1.87
C THR A 65 14.53 -6.09 -0.74
N LEU A 66 13.95 -4.97 -0.31
CA LEU A 66 12.88 -4.97 0.70
C LEU A 66 11.65 -5.80 0.24
N LEU A 67 11.23 -5.64 -1.01
CA LEU A 67 10.13 -6.41 -1.59
C LEU A 67 10.44 -7.89 -1.68
N SER A 68 11.66 -8.24 -2.10
CA SER A 68 12.15 -9.62 -2.13
C SER A 68 12.11 -10.27 -0.75
N LEU A 69 12.57 -9.56 0.29
CA LEU A 69 12.52 -10.04 1.68
C LEU A 69 11.10 -10.23 2.20
N ARG A 70 10.15 -9.36 1.81
CA ARG A 70 8.75 -9.47 2.26
C ARG A 70 7.96 -10.53 1.52
N CYS A 71 8.16 -10.66 0.21
CA CYS A 71 7.37 -11.56 -0.63
C CYS A 71 8.01 -12.94 -0.80
N GLY A 72 9.30 -13.11 -0.49
CA GLY A 72 10.04 -14.35 -0.68
C GLY A 72 10.42 -14.65 -2.14
N PHE A 73 10.26 -13.70 -3.05
CA PHE A 73 10.65 -13.85 -4.47
C PHE A 73 12.02 -13.24 -4.76
N PRO A 74 12.78 -13.71 -5.77
CA PRO A 74 14.06 -13.11 -6.13
C PRO A 74 13.94 -11.64 -6.55
N VAL A 75 14.93 -10.80 -6.19
CA VAL A 75 14.96 -9.37 -6.54
C VAL A 75 14.77 -9.13 -8.05
N SER A 76 15.31 -10.03 -8.88
CA SER A 76 15.27 -9.96 -10.33
C SER A 76 13.86 -10.04 -10.92
N VAL A 77 12.87 -10.59 -10.20
CA VAL A 77 11.50 -10.72 -10.74
C VAL A 77 10.68 -9.44 -10.61
N PHE A 78 11.09 -8.50 -9.76
CA PHE A 78 10.32 -7.28 -9.50
C PHE A 78 10.64 -6.20 -10.54
N CYS A 79 9.80 -5.98 -11.55
CA CYS A 79 10.03 -4.89 -12.50
C CYS A 79 9.22 -3.66 -12.08
N LEU A 80 9.84 -2.81 -11.25
CA LEU A 80 9.18 -1.64 -10.68
C LEU A 80 8.90 -0.57 -11.73
N ARG A 81 7.68 -0.05 -11.71
CA ARG A 81 7.19 1.02 -12.59
C ARG A 81 6.48 2.09 -11.79
N THR A 82 6.66 3.34 -12.21
CA THR A 82 5.89 4.50 -11.72
C THR A 82 4.41 4.38 -12.11
N PRO A 83 3.50 5.20 -11.53
CA PRO A 83 2.10 5.27 -11.97
C PRO A 83 1.90 5.56 -13.46
N ARG A 84 2.90 6.19 -14.08
CA ARG A 84 2.90 6.53 -15.51
C ARG A 84 3.43 5.40 -16.40
N GLY A 85 3.78 4.25 -15.82
CA GLY A 85 4.32 3.08 -16.51
C GLY A 85 5.82 3.16 -16.81
N LEU A 86 6.54 4.19 -16.36
CA LEU A 86 7.99 4.30 -16.54
C LEU A 86 8.72 3.30 -15.63
N GLU A 87 9.58 2.47 -16.24
CA GLU A 87 10.43 1.50 -15.53
C GLU A 87 11.50 2.17 -14.66
N MET A 88 11.71 1.59 -13.48
CA MET A 88 12.62 2.09 -12.46
C MET A 88 13.89 1.24 -12.38
N PHE A 89 15.06 1.88 -12.43
CA PHE A 89 16.35 1.20 -12.52
C PHE A 89 17.11 1.26 -11.19
N ASP A 90 17.81 0.17 -10.87
CA ASP A 90 18.45 -0.11 -9.58
C ASP A 90 19.42 0.96 -9.06
N CYS A 91 20.09 1.67 -9.97
CA CYS A 91 21.08 2.70 -9.63
C CYS A 91 20.45 4.06 -9.27
N ASN A 92 19.23 4.30 -9.75
CA ASN A 92 18.51 5.55 -9.55
C ASN A 92 17.85 5.55 -8.16
N THR A 93 17.61 6.74 -7.64
CA THR A 93 16.84 6.95 -6.41
C THR A 93 15.34 7.01 -6.71
N LEU A 94 14.50 6.81 -5.70
CA LEU A 94 13.04 6.95 -5.88
C LEU A 94 12.64 8.39 -6.23
N LYS A 95 13.39 9.38 -5.72
CA LYS A 95 13.24 10.80 -6.07
C LYS A 95 13.50 11.13 -7.53
N ASP A 96 14.42 10.43 -8.19
CA ASP A 96 14.71 10.65 -9.62
C ASP A 96 13.49 10.37 -10.51
N TYR A 97 12.53 9.59 -9.99
CA TYR A 97 11.25 9.29 -10.64
C TYR A 97 10.09 10.16 -10.18
N GLN A 98 10.34 11.23 -9.42
CA GLN A 98 9.31 12.09 -8.82
C GLN A 98 8.33 11.31 -7.95
N THR A 99 8.85 10.33 -7.20
CA THR A 99 8.05 9.53 -6.26
C THR A 99 7.82 10.32 -4.97
N ASP A 100 6.56 10.51 -4.59
CA ASP A 100 6.15 11.17 -3.35
C ASP A 100 5.50 10.21 -2.34
N ILE A 101 5.29 10.68 -1.11
CA ILE A 101 4.62 9.92 -0.04
C ILE A 101 3.24 9.45 -0.49
N GLY A 102 2.99 8.15 -0.36
CA GLY A 102 1.73 7.52 -0.74
C GLY A 102 1.60 7.22 -2.24
N THR A 103 2.67 7.38 -3.02
CA THR A 103 2.70 6.96 -4.43
C THR A 103 2.50 5.44 -4.54
N VAL A 104 1.78 5.01 -5.58
CA VAL A 104 1.63 3.60 -5.94
C VAL A 104 2.62 3.24 -7.04
N LEU A 105 3.52 2.32 -6.76
CA LEU A 105 4.40 1.69 -7.74
C LEU A 105 3.84 0.34 -8.17
N TYR A 106 4.19 -0.10 -9.37
CA TYR A 106 3.71 -1.35 -9.96
C TYR A 106 4.88 -2.30 -10.14
N ALA A 107 4.78 -3.52 -9.62
CA ALA A 107 5.81 -4.55 -9.65
C ALA A 107 5.35 -5.78 -10.46
#